data_AF-A0A2N2P6S6-F1
#
_entry.id   AF-A0A2N2P6S6-F1
#
_cell.length_a   1.000
_cell.length_b   1.000
_cell.length_c   1.000
_cell.angle_alpha   90.00
_cell.angle_beta   90.00
_cell.angle_gamma   90.00
#
_symmetry.space_group_name_H-M   'P 1'
#
loop_
_entity.id
_entity.type
_entity.pdbx_description
1 polymer ?
#
loop_
_entity_poly.entity_id
_entity_poly.type
_entity_poly.pdbx_seq_one_letter_code
_entity_poly.pdbx_strand_id
1 'polypeptide(L)'
;MKRKEFTALQPAILTAAIAVEPTVHRTDLQGTAKGDRPSIFIAHSNPDKRTAKRAITAAVRDVVPNAKVTCYVDDPLAADAARRGRPLEAAGNLADIMRERSLTRVDLAHNSGVSASTIDKLLAGRAPRYTTATAIAAALNVSPLRIWPA
;
A
#
# COMPACT_ATOMS: atom_id res chain seq x y z
N MET A 1 5.22 -24.51 -12.89
CA MET A 1 6.60 -24.29 -12.39
C MET A 1 6.61 -24.54 -10.90
N LYS A 2 7.57 -25.31 -10.38
CA LYS A 2 7.67 -25.57 -8.93
C LYS A 2 8.26 -24.34 -8.22
N ARG A 3 7.87 -24.08 -6.97
CA ARG A 3 8.32 -22.88 -6.19
C ARG A 3 9.85 -22.72 -6.16
N LYS A 4 10.60 -23.83 -6.08
CA LYS A 4 12.08 -23.85 -6.10
C LYS A 4 12.68 -23.41 -7.44
N GLU A 5 12.06 -23.80 -8.56
CA GLU A 5 12.49 -23.38 -9.91
C GLU A 5 12.27 -21.87 -10.10
N PHE A 6 11.23 -21.30 -9.51
CA PHE A 6 10.98 -19.85 -9.57
C PHE A 6 11.97 -19.06 -8.70
N THR A 7 12.22 -19.50 -7.46
CA THR A 7 13.19 -18.81 -6.57
C THR A 7 14.57 -18.71 -7.24
N ALA A 8 14.98 -19.71 -8.02
CA ALA A 8 16.21 -19.66 -8.81
C ALA A 8 16.18 -18.59 -9.93
N LEU A 9 14.99 -18.25 -10.45
CA LEU A 9 14.80 -17.23 -11.49
C LEU A 9 14.61 -15.81 -10.93
N GLN A 10 14.42 -15.63 -9.62
CA GLN A 10 14.25 -14.29 -9.02
C GLN A 10 15.37 -13.31 -9.39
N PRO A 11 16.66 -13.68 -9.33
CA PRO A 11 17.73 -12.76 -9.74
C PRO A 11 17.60 -12.36 -11.20
N ALA A 12 17.33 -13.30 -12.10
CA ALA A 12 17.18 -13.02 -13.54
C ALA A 12 15.99 -12.11 -13.83
N ILE A 13 14.86 -12.31 -13.14
CA ILE A 13 13.67 -11.45 -13.26
C ILE A 13 13.96 -10.03 -12.78
N LEU A 14 14.63 -9.89 -11.63
CA LEU A 14 15.00 -8.59 -11.09
C LEU A 14 15.97 -7.86 -12.03
N THR A 15 16.99 -8.56 -12.55
CA THR A 15 17.94 -7.99 -13.52
C THR A 15 17.25 -7.54 -14.80
N ALA A 16 16.36 -8.38 -15.37
CA ALA A 16 15.61 -8.03 -16.57
C ALA A 16 14.68 -6.82 -16.35
N ALA A 17 14.02 -6.75 -15.19
CA ALA A 17 13.15 -5.63 -14.84
C ALA A 17 13.94 -4.33 -14.64
N ILE A 18 15.10 -4.38 -13.97
CA ILE A 18 15.97 -3.21 -13.77
C ILE A 18 16.55 -2.71 -15.10
N ALA A 19 16.90 -3.60 -16.02
CA ALA A 19 17.47 -3.23 -17.32
C ALA A 19 16.53 -2.36 -18.17
N VAL A 20 15.21 -2.58 -18.05
CA VAL A 20 14.19 -1.79 -18.77
C VAL A 20 13.59 -0.66 -17.93
N GLU A 21 13.59 -0.80 -16.61
CA GLU A 21 13.08 0.20 -15.67
C GLU A 21 14.02 0.29 -14.45
N PRO A 22 15.01 1.21 -14.48
CA PRO A 22 16.01 1.35 -13.43
C PRO A 22 15.42 1.70 -12.05
N THR A 23 14.18 2.18 -12.01
CA THR A 23 13.50 2.48 -10.74
C THR A 23 12.94 1.25 -10.03
N VAL A 24 13.03 0.06 -10.63
CA VAL A 24 12.69 -1.21 -9.97
C VAL A 24 13.68 -1.50 -8.86
N HIS A 25 13.18 -1.78 -7.66
CA HIS A 25 14.03 -2.05 -6.50
C HIS A 25 13.58 -3.24 -5.65
N ARG A 26 12.41 -3.83 -5.98
CA ARG A 26 11.90 -5.01 -5.27
C ARG A 26 11.07 -5.89 -6.18
N THR A 27 11.24 -7.20 -6.02
CA THR A 27 10.36 -8.21 -6.61
C THR A 27 9.89 -9.18 -5.53
N ASP A 28 8.59 -9.36 -5.41
CA ASP A 28 7.97 -10.31 -4.48
C ASP A 28 7.22 -11.40 -5.26
N LEU A 29 7.08 -12.55 -4.61
CA LEU A 29 6.28 -13.66 -5.09
C LEU A 29 5.17 -13.96 -4.11
N GLN A 30 3.93 -13.83 -4.56
CA GLN A 30 2.82 -14.50 -3.91
C GLN A 30 2.39 -15.64 -4.80
N GLY A 31 2.47 -16.85 -4.23
CA GLY A 31 2.48 -18.10 -4.97
C GLY A 31 1.23 -18.32 -5.81
N THR A 32 1.36 -19.26 -6.73
CA THR A 32 0.20 -19.99 -7.22
C THR A 32 0.28 -21.45 -6.85
N ALA A 33 -0.86 -21.97 -6.44
CA ALA A 33 -1.08 -23.38 -6.21
C ALA A 33 -0.87 -24.18 -7.52
N LYS A 34 -0.78 -25.50 -7.36
CA LYS A 34 -0.55 -26.49 -8.42
C LYS A 34 -1.52 -26.28 -9.60
N GLY A 35 -1.03 -25.67 -10.69
CA GLY A 35 -1.78 -25.46 -11.94
C GLY A 35 -1.97 -24.00 -12.37
N ASP A 36 -1.73 -23.02 -11.49
CA ASP A 36 -1.97 -21.60 -11.80
C ASP A 36 -0.71 -20.86 -12.27
N ARG A 37 -0.91 -19.84 -13.13
CA ARG A 37 0.15 -18.98 -13.69
C ARG A 37 0.91 -18.23 -12.58
N PRO A 38 2.26 -18.26 -12.55
CA PRO A 38 3.01 -17.63 -11.47
C PRO A 38 2.73 -16.11 -11.41
N SER A 39 2.41 -15.61 -10.22
CA SER A 39 2.14 -14.18 -10.00
C SER A 39 3.39 -13.48 -9.47
N ILE A 40 3.85 -12.48 -10.22
CA ILE A 40 5.07 -11.71 -9.95
C ILE A 40 4.68 -10.29 -9.57
N PHE A 41 5.16 -9.83 -8.43
CA PHE A 41 4.91 -8.52 -7.87
C PHE A 41 6.19 -7.69 -8.00
N ILE A 42 6.12 -6.54 -8.67
CA ILE A 42 7.30 -5.71 -8.97
C ILE A 42 7.04 -4.29 -8.51
N ALA A 43 7.90 -3.81 -7.61
CA ALA A 43 7.87 -2.45 -7.10
C ALA A 43 8.85 -1.57 -7.88
N HIS A 44 8.38 -0.41 -8.34
CA HIS A 44 9.19 0.58 -9.04
C HIS A 44 8.82 2.02 -8.63
N SER A 45 9.71 2.98 -8.83
CA SER A 45 9.44 4.39 -8.48
C SER A 45 9.03 5.27 -9.67
N ASN A 46 8.92 4.72 -10.89
CA ASN A 46 8.52 5.49 -12.07
C ASN A 46 7.08 6.05 -11.95
N PRO A 47 6.87 7.38 -12.07
CA PRO A 47 5.55 8.00 -11.99
C PRO A 47 4.64 7.61 -13.17
N ASP A 48 5.19 7.29 -14.36
CA ASP A 48 4.43 6.75 -15.47
C ASP A 48 4.21 5.24 -15.31
N LYS A 49 3.17 4.93 -14.54
CA LYS A 49 2.73 3.56 -14.24
C LYS A 49 2.44 2.73 -15.49
N ARG A 50 2.00 3.36 -16.57
CA ARG A 50 1.53 2.64 -17.77
C ARG A 50 2.71 2.19 -18.61
N THR A 51 3.67 3.09 -18.82
CA THR A 51 4.88 2.80 -19.59
C THR A 51 5.79 1.84 -18.85
N ALA A 52 6.06 2.08 -17.57
CA ALA A 52 6.85 1.19 -16.73
C ALA A 52 6.25 -0.23 -16.67
N LYS A 53 4.94 -0.35 -16.42
CA LYS A 53 4.27 -1.65 -16.42
C LYS A 53 4.39 -2.39 -17.74
N ARG A 54 4.29 -1.70 -18.89
CA ARG A 54 4.43 -2.32 -20.22
C ARG A 54 5.85 -2.86 -20.44
N ALA A 55 6.86 -2.03 -20.18
CA ALA A 55 8.26 -2.41 -20.34
C ALA A 55 8.65 -3.58 -19.42
N ILE A 56 8.32 -3.47 -18.13
CA ILE A 56 8.56 -4.52 -17.14
C ILE A 56 7.83 -5.81 -17.53
N THR A 57 6.55 -5.74 -17.93
CA THR A 57 5.79 -6.94 -18.31
C THR A 57 6.39 -7.64 -19.52
N ALA A 58 6.91 -6.91 -20.50
CA ALA A 58 7.58 -7.48 -21.66
C ALA A 58 8.88 -8.20 -21.24
N ALA A 59 9.77 -7.51 -20.53
CA ALA A 59 11.05 -8.08 -20.08
C ALA A 59 10.88 -9.31 -19.18
N VAL A 60 9.89 -9.28 -18.28
CA VAL A 60 9.60 -10.40 -17.39
C VAL A 60 9.00 -11.59 -18.14
N ARG A 61 8.26 -11.35 -19.23
CA ARG A 61 7.74 -12.44 -20.07
C ARG A 61 8.81 -13.11 -20.91
N ASP A 62 9.89 -12.42 -21.27
CA ASP A 62 11.04 -13.05 -21.92
C ASP A 62 11.71 -14.08 -20.99
N VAL A 63 11.69 -13.84 -19.67
CA VAL A 63 12.22 -14.75 -18.65
C VAL A 63 11.18 -15.81 -18.22
N VAL A 64 9.92 -15.40 -18.03
CA VAL A 64 8.81 -16.25 -17.59
C VAL A 64 7.57 -15.99 -18.46
N PRO A 65 7.43 -16.68 -19.60
CA PRO A 65 6.41 -16.38 -20.62
C PRO A 65 4.96 -16.41 -20.11
N ASN A 66 4.70 -17.27 -19.12
CA ASN A 66 3.36 -17.53 -18.59
C ASN A 66 3.07 -16.79 -17.27
N ALA A 67 3.90 -15.82 -16.88
CA ALA A 67 3.71 -15.09 -15.63
C ALA A 67 2.61 -14.01 -15.70
N LYS A 68 1.87 -13.89 -14.59
CA LYS A 68 1.01 -12.73 -14.31
C LYS A 68 1.85 -11.67 -13.59
N VAL A 69 2.18 -10.60 -14.28
CA VAL A 69 2.98 -9.49 -13.72
C VAL A 69 2.07 -8.40 -13.16
N THR A 70 2.26 -8.07 -11.89
CA THR A 70 1.59 -6.97 -11.21
C THR A 70 2.65 -5.97 -10.78
N CYS A 71 2.66 -4.80 -11.44
CA CYS A 71 3.52 -3.69 -11.07
C CYS A 71 2.77 -2.75 -10.13
N TYR A 72 3.44 -2.30 -9.09
CA TYR A 72 2.98 -1.21 -8.24
C TYR A 72 4.09 -0.17 -8.16
N VAL A 73 3.66 1.08 -8.10
CA VAL A 73 4.59 2.15 -7.76
C VAL A 73 4.84 2.03 -6.28
N ASP A 74 6.05 1.62 -5.92
CA ASP A 74 6.57 1.96 -4.60
C ASP A 74 6.80 3.46 -4.71
N ASP A 75 5.88 4.24 -4.18
CA ASP A 75 6.05 5.67 -4.10
C ASP A 75 6.95 5.89 -2.88
N PRO A 76 8.26 6.13 -3.06
CA PRO A 76 9.12 6.42 -1.94
C PRO A 76 8.64 7.66 -1.21
N LEU A 77 7.88 8.59 -1.81
CA LEU A 77 7.22 9.65 -1.04
C LEU A 77 6.03 9.15 -0.22
N ALA A 78 5.31 8.10 -0.60
CA ALA A 78 4.26 7.51 0.23
C ALA A 78 4.83 6.63 1.36
N ALA A 79 5.89 5.88 1.08
CA ALA A 79 6.62 5.09 2.08
C ALA A 79 7.47 5.98 3.01
N ASP A 80 8.07 7.05 2.49
CA ASP A 80 8.81 8.05 3.27
C ASP A 80 7.86 9.06 3.93
N ALA A 81 6.64 9.32 3.43
CA ALA A 81 5.59 10.01 4.19
C ALA A 81 5.05 9.15 5.35
N ALA A 82 5.00 7.82 5.18
CA ALA A 82 4.70 6.90 6.27
C ALA A 82 5.85 6.79 7.29
N ARG A 83 7.11 7.03 6.88
CA ARG A 83 8.29 7.07 7.77
C ARG A 83 8.54 8.46 8.39
N ARG A 84 8.21 9.55 7.71
CA ARG A 84 8.29 10.94 8.18
C ARG A 84 6.98 11.35 8.88
N GLY A 85 6.68 10.70 10.00
CA GLY A 85 5.91 11.25 11.13
C GLY A 85 4.41 11.55 10.97
N ARG A 86 3.90 11.99 9.81
CA ARG A 86 2.60 12.68 9.76
C ARG A 86 1.34 11.78 9.74
N PRO A 87 1.32 10.63 9.06
CA PRO A 87 0.17 9.73 9.13
C PRO A 87 0.10 8.96 10.45
N LEU A 88 1.24 8.71 11.09
CA LEU A 88 1.34 8.11 12.43
C LEU A 88 0.99 9.12 13.53
N GLU A 89 1.39 10.39 13.40
CA GLU A 89 0.91 11.45 14.28
C GLU A 89 -0.60 11.57 14.21
N ALA A 90 -1.19 11.57 13.00
CA ALA A 90 -2.64 11.65 12.88
C ALA A 90 -3.36 10.44 13.48
N ALA A 91 -2.79 9.24 13.33
CA ALA A 91 -3.26 8.04 14.00
C ALA A 91 -3.12 8.14 15.53
N GLY A 92 -2.00 8.69 16.01
CA GLY A 92 -1.74 8.97 17.42
C GLY A 92 -2.72 9.96 18.01
N ASN A 93 -2.93 11.11 17.34
CA ASN A 93 -3.90 12.13 17.71
C ASN A 93 -5.32 11.56 17.77
N LEU A 94 -5.70 10.72 16.79
CA LEU A 94 -6.99 10.04 16.81
C LEU A 94 -7.10 9.08 18.00
N ALA A 95 -6.07 8.27 18.25
CA ALA A 95 -6.03 7.33 19.37
C ALA A 95 -6.05 8.04 20.73
N ASP A 96 -5.36 9.17 20.86
CA ASP A 96 -5.34 9.99 22.07
C ASP A 96 -6.71 10.59 22.36
N ILE A 97 -7.37 11.17 21.35
CA ILE A 97 -8.73 11.71 21.50
C ILE A 97 -9.73 10.59 21.84
N MET A 98 -9.59 9.41 21.23
CA MET A 98 -10.41 8.24 21.58
C MET A 98 -10.19 7.82 23.04
N ARG A 99 -8.93 7.81 23.50
CA ARG A 99 -8.57 7.47 24.88
C ARG A 99 -9.09 8.51 25.88
N GLU A 100 -8.90 9.80 25.60
CA GLU A 100 -9.43 10.91 26.39
C GLU A 100 -10.94 10.80 26.62
N ARG A 101 -11.65 10.29 25.60
CA ARG A 101 -13.12 10.16 25.62
C ARG A 101 -13.62 8.76 25.94
N SER A 102 -12.74 7.84 26.30
CA SER A 102 -13.07 6.43 26.56
C SER A 102 -13.89 5.77 25.44
N LEU A 103 -13.61 6.12 24.19
CA LEU A 103 -14.30 5.60 23.01
C LEU A 103 -13.61 4.37 22.47
N THR A 104 -14.38 3.32 22.20
CA THR A 104 -13.87 2.17 21.44
C THR A 104 -13.95 2.42 19.94
N ARG A 105 -13.26 1.58 19.15
CA ARG A 105 -13.33 1.64 17.68
C ARG A 105 -14.74 1.40 17.16
N VAL A 106 -15.51 0.56 17.85
CA VAL A 106 -16.91 0.26 17.51
C VAL A 106 -17.79 1.47 17.77
N ASP A 107 -17.58 2.17 18.89
CA ASP A 107 -18.33 3.38 19.23
C ASP A 107 -18.06 4.50 18.23
N LEU A 108 -16.78 4.69 17.87
CA LEU A 108 -16.41 5.68 16.86
C LEU A 108 -16.98 5.33 15.48
N ALA A 109 -17.00 4.04 15.11
CA ALA A 109 -17.59 3.57 13.86
C ALA A 109 -19.08 3.90 13.80
N HIS A 110 -19.78 3.58 14.89
CA HIS A 110 -21.20 3.82 15.03
C HIS A 110 -21.52 5.33 14.98
N ASN A 111 -20.78 6.14 15.74
CA ASN A 111 -21.05 7.58 15.86
C ASN A 111 -20.68 8.38 14.61
N SER A 112 -19.70 7.92 13.83
CA SER A 112 -19.26 8.58 12.59
C SER A 112 -19.92 8.03 11.33
N GLY A 113 -20.66 6.92 11.42
CA GLY A 113 -21.18 6.20 10.25
C GLY A 113 -20.09 5.60 9.36
N VAL A 114 -18.85 5.51 9.86
CA VAL A 114 -17.70 4.96 9.14
C VAL A 114 -17.47 3.52 9.59
N SER A 115 -17.22 2.61 8.64
CA SER A 115 -16.93 1.21 9.00
C SER A 115 -15.73 1.05 9.93
N ALA A 116 -15.81 0.10 10.87
CA ALA A 116 -14.72 -0.22 11.80
C ALA A 116 -13.41 -0.56 11.07
N SER A 117 -13.47 -1.28 9.94
CA SER A 117 -12.30 -1.56 9.09
C SER A 117 -11.64 -0.30 8.51
N THR A 118 -12.41 0.76 8.28
CA THR A 118 -11.85 2.05 7.87
C THR A 118 -11.17 2.73 9.04
N ILE A 119 -11.75 2.70 10.24
CA ILE A 119 -11.11 3.23 11.46
C ILE A 119 -9.79 2.50 11.75
N ASP A 120 -9.75 1.17 11.63
CA ASP A 120 -8.50 0.40 11.80
C ASP A 120 -7.42 0.85 10.81
N LYS A 121 -7.80 1.14 9.55
CA LYS A 121 -6.86 1.68 8.56
C LYS A 121 -6.36 3.07 8.94
N LEU A 122 -7.22 3.92 9.48
CA LEU A 122 -6.84 5.27 9.92
C LEU A 122 -5.91 5.21 11.13
N LEU A 123 -6.18 4.36 12.11
CA LEU A 123 -5.31 4.10 13.27
C LEU A 123 -3.99 3.41 12.87
N ALA A 124 -3.96 2.71 11.74
CA ALA A 124 -2.73 2.20 11.13
C ALA A 124 -1.95 3.26 10.32
N GLY A 125 -2.38 4.53 10.35
CA GLY A 125 -1.71 5.64 9.68
C GLY A 125 -2.10 5.82 8.21
N ARG A 126 -3.25 5.31 7.77
CA ARG A 126 -3.77 5.63 6.44
C ARG A 126 -4.42 7.01 6.45
N ALA A 127 -4.11 7.84 5.45
CA ALA A 127 -4.80 9.10 5.26
C ALA A 127 -6.30 8.89 4.90
N PRO A 128 -7.23 9.62 5.54
CA PRO A 128 -8.64 9.57 5.21
C PRO A 128 -8.95 10.29 3.89
N ARG A 129 -10.12 10.00 3.31
CA ARG A 129 -10.75 10.92 2.35
C ARG A 129 -11.36 12.10 3.11
N TYR A 130 -11.51 13.24 2.45
CA TYR A 130 -12.12 14.44 3.04
C TYR A 130 -13.47 14.16 3.72
N THR A 131 -14.35 13.39 3.08
CA THR A 131 -15.66 13.00 3.62
C THR A 131 -15.56 12.13 4.88
N THR A 132 -14.56 11.25 4.95
CA THR A 132 -14.29 10.41 6.12
C THR A 132 -13.69 11.24 7.26
N ALA A 133 -12.75 12.13 6.95
CA ALA A 133 -12.11 13.00 7.93
C ALA A 133 -13.13 13.92 8.62
N THR A 134 -14.02 14.52 7.84
CA THR A 134 -15.09 15.40 8.33
C THR A 134 -16.12 14.65 9.18
N ALA A 135 -16.54 13.46 8.77
CA ALA A 135 -17.48 12.63 9.54
C ALA A 135 -16.91 12.22 10.92
N ILE A 136 -15.64 11.79 10.96
CA ILE A 136 -14.97 11.41 12.22
C ILE A 136 -14.75 12.63 13.11
N ALA A 137 -14.29 13.74 12.54
CA ALA A 137 -14.09 14.98 13.30
C ALA A 137 -15.41 15.51 13.89
N ALA A 138 -16.51 15.42 13.14
CA ALA A 138 -17.84 15.78 13.61
C ALA A 138 -18.31 14.84 14.75
N ALA A 139 -18.15 13.52 14.60
CA ALA A 139 -18.49 12.55 15.64
C ALA A 139 -17.68 12.75 16.93
N LEU A 140 -16.44 13.21 16.79
CA LEU A 140 -15.55 13.55 17.91
C LEU A 140 -15.72 15.01 18.37
N ASN A 141 -16.58 15.81 17.74
CA ASN A 141 -16.73 17.25 18.00
C ASN A 141 -15.37 17.98 18.11
N VAL A 142 -14.49 17.78 17.13
CA VAL A 142 -13.19 18.42 17.01
C VAL A 142 -12.97 18.93 15.58
N SER A 143 -12.02 19.85 15.39
CA SER A 143 -11.60 20.25 14.05
C SER A 143 -10.86 19.09 13.35
N PRO A 144 -11.10 18.83 12.05
CA PRO A 144 -10.33 17.85 11.28
C PRO A 144 -8.82 18.10 11.33
N LEU A 145 -8.39 19.36 11.42
CA LEU A 145 -6.96 19.74 11.51
C LEU A 145 -6.31 19.32 12.82
N ARG A 146 -7.11 19.11 13.88
CA ARG A 146 -6.60 18.58 15.16
C ARG A 146 -6.16 17.11 15.02
N ILE A 147 -6.81 16.37 14.13
CA ILE A 147 -6.51 14.96 13.89
C ILE A 147 -5.52 14.83 12.72
N TRP A 148 -5.76 15.54 11.62
CA TRP A 148 -4.96 15.52 10.40
C TRP A 148 -4.41 16.92 10.09
N PRO A 149 -3.27 17.32 10.70
CA PRO A 149 -2.60 18.58 10.38
C PRO A 149 -2.03 18.56 8.94
N ALA A 150 -1.95 19.74 8.31
CA ALA A 150 -1.54 19.93 6.92
C ALA A 150 -0.04 19.65 6.65
#